data_AF-A0A259BLM7-F1
#
_entry.id   AF-A0A259BLM7-F1
#
_cell.length_a   1.000
_cell.length_b   1.000
_cell.length_c   1.000
_cell.angle_alpha   90.00
_cell.angle_beta   90.00
_cell.angle_gamma   90.00
#
_symmetry.space_group_name_H-M   'P 1'
#
loop_
_entity.id
_entity.type
_entity.pdbx_description
1 polymer ?
#
loop_
_entity_poly.entity_id
_entity_poly.type
_entity_poly.pdbx_seq_one_letter_code
_entity_poly.pdbx_strand_id
1 'polypeptide(L)'
;MAKLAVLLARHRPLLVQLATFIAVGLTAAVAHFLVLGGLVEGGLLGPVAASMIGFVVGTLVTYTLNSRFTFESTRSHAGAMPRYFAVAGVAFVLNGVLMDVFTHRLGIYYLAAQFLTSALVLCWTFNSYRLWAFAEKRRRPAA
;
A
#
# COMPACT_ATOMS: atom_id res chain seq x y z
N MET A 1 35.93 12.31 -9.23
CA MET A 1 35.01 12.00 -10.35
C MET A 1 34.75 10.50 -10.51
N ALA A 2 35.76 9.65 -10.81
CA ALA A 2 35.55 8.21 -11.07
C ALA A 2 34.95 7.39 -9.89
N LYS A 3 35.35 7.67 -8.63
CA LYS A 3 34.78 6.99 -7.45
C LYS A 3 33.29 7.28 -7.22
N LEU A 4 32.81 8.47 -7.59
CA LEU A 4 31.41 8.87 -7.46
C LEU A 4 30.54 8.20 -8.53
N ALA A 5 31.06 8.06 -9.76
CA ALA A 5 30.40 7.32 -10.84
C ALA A 5 30.28 5.82 -10.52
N VAL A 6 31.29 5.22 -9.89
CA VAL A 6 31.27 3.81 -9.45
C VAL A 6 30.32 3.59 -8.27
N LEU A 7 30.24 4.52 -7.31
CA LEU A 7 29.24 4.49 -6.23
C LEU A 7 27.81 4.65 -6.78
N LEU A 8 27.59 5.59 -7.69
CA LEU A 8 26.30 5.78 -8.35
C LEU A 8 25.92 4.55 -9.20
N ALA A 9 26.86 3.94 -9.92
CA ALA A 9 26.63 2.69 -10.66
C ALA A 9 26.30 1.51 -9.74
N ARG A 10 26.94 1.45 -8.55
CA ARG A 10 26.69 0.43 -7.52
C ARG A 10 25.33 0.59 -6.82
N HIS A 11 24.82 1.82 -6.70
CA HIS A 11 23.51 2.11 -6.08
C HIS A 11 22.36 2.32 -7.09
N ARG A 12 22.66 2.46 -8.38
CA ARG A 12 21.68 2.55 -9.46
C ARG A 12 20.55 1.51 -9.36
N PRO A 13 20.79 0.21 -9.09
CA PRO A 13 19.69 -0.75 -8.97
C PRO A 13 18.77 -0.45 -7.78
N LEU A 14 19.30 0.03 -6.65
CA LEU A 14 18.49 0.42 -5.48
C LEU A 14 17.68 1.69 -5.75
N LEU A 15 18.28 2.67 -6.43
CA LEU A 15 17.60 3.91 -6.81
C LEU A 15 16.46 3.64 -7.80
N VAL A 16 16.69 2.77 -8.78
CA VAL A 16 15.65 2.33 -9.73
C VAL A 16 14.56 1.56 -9.00
N GLN A 17 14.89 0.64 -8.09
CA GLN A 17 13.90 -0.10 -7.32
C GLN A 17 13.05 0.82 -6.42
N LEU A 18 13.67 1.78 -5.74
CA LEU A 18 12.97 2.77 -4.93
C LEU A 18 12.08 3.67 -5.78
N ALA A 19 12.58 4.17 -6.91
CA ALA A 19 11.82 4.99 -7.84
C ALA A 19 10.62 4.23 -8.40
N THR A 20 10.81 2.97 -8.82
CA THR A 20 9.72 2.09 -9.26
C THR A 20 8.71 1.86 -8.14
N PHE A 21 9.16 1.59 -6.91
CA PHE A 21 8.26 1.40 -5.77
C PHE A 21 7.40 2.65 -5.49
N ILE A 22 8.03 3.83 -5.48
CA ILE A 22 7.34 5.11 -5.29
C ILE A 22 6.36 5.36 -6.45
N ALA A 23 6.78 5.13 -7.70
CA ALA A 23 5.94 5.33 -8.87
C ALA A 23 4.71 4.42 -8.84
N VAL A 24 4.89 3.13 -8.55
CA VAL A 24 3.79 2.16 -8.42
C VAL A 24 2.83 2.57 -7.31
N GLY A 25 3.35 2.94 -6.13
CA GLY A 25 2.52 3.40 -5.01
C GLY A 25 1.73 4.66 -5.34
N LEU A 26 2.36 5.62 -6.03
CA LEU A 26 1.70 6.86 -6.44
C LEU A 26 0.61 6.60 -7.49
N THR A 27 0.87 5.76 -8.49
CA THR A 27 -0.15 5.39 -9.50
C THR A 27 -1.35 4.70 -8.84
N ALA A 28 -1.11 3.80 -7.90
CA ALA A 28 -2.18 3.15 -7.15
C ALA A 28 -2.98 4.12 -6.28
N ALA A 29 -2.30 5.07 -5.62
CA ALA A 29 -2.96 6.11 -4.85
C ALA A 29 -3.83 7.01 -5.74
N VAL A 30 -3.30 7.48 -6.88
CA VAL A 30 -4.08 8.27 -7.84
C VAL A 30 -5.30 7.51 -8.32
N ALA A 31 -5.16 6.23 -8.69
CA ALA A 31 -6.29 5.39 -9.10
C ALA A 31 -7.35 5.28 -8.00
N HIS A 32 -6.95 5.08 -6.74
CA HIS A 32 -7.87 5.07 -5.60
C HIS A 32 -8.62 6.41 -5.51
N PHE A 33 -7.91 7.53 -5.44
CA PHE A 33 -8.51 8.85 -5.27
C PHE A 33 -9.43 9.24 -6.43
N LEU A 34 -9.10 8.85 -7.67
CA LEU A 34 -9.98 9.06 -8.83
C LEU A 34 -11.28 8.26 -8.72
N VAL A 35 -11.20 6.99 -8.27
CA VAL A 35 -12.39 6.15 -8.05
C VAL A 35 -13.24 6.73 -6.91
N LEU A 36 -12.62 7.09 -5.80
CA LEU A 36 -13.31 7.70 -4.66
C LEU A 36 -14.04 8.99 -5.08
N GLY A 37 -13.31 9.94 -5.67
CA GLY A 37 -13.86 11.21 -6.11
C GLY A 37 -14.92 11.03 -7.20
N GLY A 38 -14.66 10.21 -8.22
CA GLY A 38 -15.61 9.96 -9.30
C GLY A 38 -16.93 9.34 -8.83
N LEU A 39 -16.88 8.41 -7.87
CA LEU A 39 -18.10 7.78 -7.33
C LEU A 39 -18.88 8.71 -6.40
N VAL A 40 -18.19 9.53 -5.59
CA VAL A 40 -18.83 10.48 -4.66
C VAL A 40 -19.41 11.67 -5.42
N GLU A 41 -18.61 12.34 -6.25
CA GLU A 41 -19.04 13.53 -7.00
C GLU A 41 -20.04 13.17 -8.12
N GLY A 42 -20.00 11.93 -8.63
CA GLY A 42 -21.01 11.40 -9.53
C GLY A 42 -22.33 11.04 -8.86
N GLY A 43 -22.44 11.16 -7.52
CA GLY A 43 -23.65 10.83 -6.77
C GLY A 43 -24.00 9.34 -6.75
N LEU A 44 -23.09 8.46 -7.15
CA LEU A 44 -23.33 7.02 -7.28
C LEU A 44 -23.26 6.32 -5.92
N LEU A 45 -22.29 6.68 -5.09
CA LEU A 45 -22.03 6.05 -3.80
C LEU A 45 -21.57 7.06 -2.75
N GLY A 46 -21.84 6.74 -1.48
CA GLY A 46 -21.32 7.52 -0.35
C GLY A 46 -19.80 7.33 -0.16
N PRO A 47 -19.14 8.24 0.60
CA PRO A 47 -17.69 8.25 0.78
C PRO A 47 -17.07 6.92 1.23
N VAL A 48 -17.72 6.22 2.16
CA VAL A 48 -17.22 4.94 2.70
C VAL A 48 -17.22 3.87 1.62
N ALA A 49 -18.34 3.64 0.93
CA ALA A 49 -18.43 2.63 -0.13
C ALA A 49 -17.50 2.96 -1.31
N ALA A 50 -17.43 4.22 -1.71
CA ALA A 50 -16.53 4.68 -2.76
C ALA A 50 -15.05 4.46 -2.39
N SER A 51 -14.65 4.73 -1.15
CA SER A 51 -13.29 4.47 -0.66
C SER A 51 -12.95 2.98 -0.64
N MET A 52 -13.90 2.13 -0.25
CA MET A 52 -13.69 0.68 -0.25
C MET A 52 -13.45 0.14 -1.67
N ILE A 53 -14.20 0.63 -2.67
CA ILE A 53 -13.97 0.30 -4.09
C ILE A 53 -12.62 0.87 -4.54
N GLY A 54 -12.31 2.12 -4.19
CA GLY A 54 -11.01 2.75 -4.47
C GLY A 54 -9.83 1.95 -3.91
N PHE A 55 -9.96 1.40 -2.69
CA PHE A 55 -8.96 0.55 -2.07
C PHE A 55 -8.73 -0.74 -2.87
N VAL A 56 -9.81 -1.40 -3.31
CA VAL A 56 -9.71 -2.62 -4.13
C VAL A 56 -9.02 -2.28 -5.46
N VAL A 57 -9.43 -1.21 -6.14
CA VAL A 57 -8.81 -0.78 -7.39
C VAL A 57 -7.34 -0.44 -7.20
N GLY A 58 -6.98 0.35 -6.18
CA GLY A 58 -5.60 0.70 -5.87
C GLY A 58 -4.74 -0.53 -5.57
N THR A 59 -5.30 -1.52 -4.88
CA THR A 59 -4.62 -2.81 -4.61
C THR A 59 -4.38 -3.59 -5.90
N LEU A 60 -5.37 -3.67 -6.79
CA LEU A 60 -5.23 -4.33 -8.09
C LEU A 60 -4.21 -3.63 -8.99
N VAL A 61 -4.20 -2.30 -9.01
CA VAL A 61 -3.18 -1.50 -9.72
C VAL A 61 -1.79 -1.78 -9.17
N THR A 62 -1.63 -1.75 -7.84
CA THR A 62 -0.37 -2.05 -7.17
C THR A 62 0.13 -3.46 -7.52
N TYR A 63 -0.74 -4.45 -7.46
CA TYR A 63 -0.41 -5.84 -7.80
C TYR A 63 -0.01 -5.98 -9.27
N THR A 64 -0.80 -5.40 -10.18
CA THR A 64 -0.54 -5.48 -11.62
C THR A 64 0.79 -4.83 -11.98
N LEU A 65 1.06 -3.64 -11.45
CA LEU A 65 2.33 -2.94 -11.72
C LEU A 65 3.51 -3.66 -11.08
N ASN A 66 3.40 -4.13 -9.84
CA ASN A 66 4.48 -4.90 -9.21
C ASN A 66 4.76 -6.21 -9.94
N SER A 67 3.72 -6.88 -10.45
CA SER A 67 3.89 -8.11 -11.24
C SER A 67 4.58 -7.87 -12.59
N ARG A 68 4.42 -6.68 -13.19
CA ARG A 68 5.03 -6.32 -14.49
C ARG A 68 6.41 -5.70 -14.38
N PHE A 69 6.67 -4.89 -13.35
CA PHE A 69 7.88 -4.07 -13.25
C PHE A 69 8.85 -4.51 -12.14
N THR A 70 8.35 -5.18 -11.10
CA THR A 70 9.14 -5.51 -9.90
C THR A 70 9.46 -7.00 -9.82
N PHE A 71 8.57 -7.86 -10.31
CA PHE A 71 8.71 -9.32 -10.22
C PHE A 71 8.65 -9.99 -11.59
N GLU A 72 9.75 -9.95 -12.36
CA GLU A 72 9.96 -10.97 -13.39
C GLU A 72 10.25 -12.31 -12.68
N SER A 73 9.31 -13.26 -12.78
CA SER A 73 9.48 -14.71 -12.55
C SER A 73 10.40 -15.13 -11.39
N THR A 74 9.86 -15.21 -10.18
CA THR A 74 10.34 -16.20 -9.18
C THR A 74 9.24 -16.49 -8.15
N ARG A 75 8.30 -17.33 -8.60
CA ARG A 75 7.36 -18.05 -7.73
C ARG A 75 8.13 -18.86 -6.69
N SER A 76 7.94 -18.55 -5.41
CA SER A 76 7.81 -19.52 -4.30
C SER A 76 7.66 -18.77 -2.98
N HIS A 77 6.45 -18.28 -2.65
CA HIS A 77 6.13 -17.81 -1.31
C HIS A 77 4.71 -18.25 -0.89
N ALA A 78 4.32 -19.49 -1.23
CA ALA A 78 3.02 -20.06 -0.86
C ALA A 78 2.78 -20.04 0.68
N GLY A 79 3.83 -19.98 1.50
CA GLY A 79 3.73 -19.84 2.96
C GLY A 79 3.51 -18.41 3.49
N ALA A 80 3.84 -17.37 2.72
CA ALA A 80 3.68 -15.97 3.13
C ALA A 80 2.34 -15.36 2.70
N MET A 81 1.69 -15.98 1.70
CA MET A 81 0.41 -15.56 1.14
C MET A 81 -0.70 -15.37 2.17
N PRO A 82 -0.95 -16.31 3.12
CA PRO A 82 -2.03 -16.16 4.10
C PRO A 82 -1.85 -14.94 5.01
N ARG A 83 -0.61 -14.65 5.40
CA ARG A 83 -0.27 -13.51 6.28
C ARG A 83 -0.41 -12.18 5.55
N TYR A 84 0.00 -12.14 4.28
CA TYR A 84 -0.20 -10.97 3.43
C TYR A 84 -1.69 -10.65 3.27
N PHE A 85 -2.51 -11.66 2.97
CA PHE A 85 -3.96 -11.49 2.91
C PHE A 85 -4.58 -11.07 4.24
N ALA A 86 -4.07 -11.56 5.37
CA ALA A 86 -4.54 -11.13 6.69
C ALA A 86 -4.28 -9.63 6.93
N VAL A 87 -3.07 -9.13 6.67
CA VAL A 87 -2.78 -7.69 6.84
C VAL A 87 -3.52 -6.82 5.83
N ALA A 88 -3.62 -7.26 4.57
CA ALA A 88 -4.41 -6.56 3.57
C ALA A 88 -5.90 -6.51 3.96
N GLY A 89 -6.44 -7.61 4.49
CA GLY A 89 -7.82 -7.68 4.98
C GLY A 89 -8.07 -6.74 6.16
N VAL A 90 -7.16 -6.70 7.14
CA VAL A 90 -7.27 -5.74 8.25
C VAL A 90 -7.13 -4.30 7.75
N ALA A 91 -6.22 -4.03 6.81
CA ALA A 91 -6.07 -2.72 6.20
C ALA A 91 -7.36 -2.27 5.48
N PHE A 92 -8.04 -3.18 4.78
CA PHE A 92 -9.33 -2.93 4.13
C PHE A 92 -10.43 -2.60 5.14
N VAL A 93 -10.59 -3.41 6.19
CA VAL A 93 -11.56 -3.15 7.26
C VAL A 93 -11.26 -1.83 7.96
N LEU A 94 -9.99 -1.58 8.28
CA LEU A 94 -9.54 -0.35 8.91
C LEU A 94 -9.84 0.87 8.04
N ASN A 95 -9.61 0.77 6.72
CA ASN A 95 -9.96 1.84 5.77
C ASN A 95 -11.46 2.18 5.84
N GLY A 96 -12.34 1.17 5.79
CA GLY A 96 -13.78 1.38 5.88
C GLY A 96 -14.22 1.99 7.21
N VAL A 97 -13.72 1.47 8.33
CA VAL A 97 -14.06 1.97 9.67
C VAL A 97 -13.58 3.41 9.88
N LEU A 98 -12.34 3.72 9.49
CA LEU A 98 -11.81 5.09 9.62
C LEU A 98 -12.56 6.08 8.74
N MET A 99 -12.90 5.69 7.50
CA MET A 99 -13.73 6.51 6.64
C MET A 99 -15.09 6.76 7.26
N ASP A 100 -15.77 5.74 7.79
CA ASP A 100 -17.06 5.92 8.48
C ASP A 100 -16.96 6.90 9.65
N VAL A 101 -15.96 6.71 10.51
CA VAL A 101 -15.73 7.58 11.67
C VAL A 101 -15.46 9.02 11.21
N PHE A 102 -14.57 9.22 10.26
CA PHE A 102 -14.18 10.56 9.83
C PHE A 102 -15.28 11.28 9.06
N THR A 103 -15.99 10.61 8.15
CA THR A 103 -17.01 11.27 7.32
C THR A 103 -18.36 11.36 8.00
N HIS A 104 -18.82 10.30 8.69
CA HIS A 104 -20.16 10.29 9.28
C HIS A 104 -20.19 10.78 10.73
N ARG A 105 -19.17 10.47 11.55
CA ARG A 105 -19.16 10.86 12.97
C ARG A 105 -18.49 12.21 13.23
N LEU A 106 -17.42 12.52 12.51
CA LEU A 106 -16.68 13.78 12.65
C LEU A 106 -17.04 14.83 11.59
N GLY A 107 -17.75 14.45 10.52
CA GLY A 107 -18.15 15.37 9.44
C GLY A 107 -16.99 15.92 8.62
N ILE A 108 -15.83 15.23 8.61
CA ILE A 108 -14.64 15.64 7.86
C ILE A 108 -14.92 15.46 6.37
N TYR A 109 -14.48 16.43 5.55
CA TYR A 109 -14.54 16.33 4.11
C TYR A 109 -13.83 15.07 3.60
N TYR A 110 -14.49 14.31 2.71
CA TYR A 110 -14.09 12.94 2.41
C TYR A 110 -12.68 12.79 1.85
N LEU A 111 -12.17 13.75 1.08
CA LEU A 111 -10.79 13.71 0.60
C LEU A 111 -9.79 13.85 1.75
N ALA A 112 -10.04 14.78 2.68
CA ALA A 112 -9.21 14.94 3.88
C ALA A 112 -9.31 13.69 4.78
N ALA A 113 -10.51 13.14 4.95
CA ALA A 113 -10.73 11.87 5.65
C ALA A 113 -9.94 10.72 5.00
N GLN A 114 -9.91 10.63 3.67
CA GLN A 114 -9.15 9.61 2.95
C GLN A 114 -7.63 9.77 3.13
N PHE A 115 -7.12 11.00 3.12
CA PHE A 115 -5.70 11.26 3.41
C PHE A 115 -5.32 10.79 4.81
N LEU A 116 -6.11 11.14 5.84
CA LEU A 116 -5.88 10.71 7.22
C LEU A 116 -5.97 9.18 7.36
N THR A 117 -7.00 8.59 6.75
CA THR A 117 -7.19 7.13 6.73
C THR A 117 -6.01 6.43 6.10
N SER A 118 -5.52 6.92 4.96
CA SER A 118 -4.37 6.34 4.26
C SER A 118 -3.10 6.39 5.10
N ALA A 119 -2.87 7.49 5.83
CA ALA A 119 -1.73 7.61 6.74
C ALA A 119 -1.82 6.61 7.91
N LEU A 120 -3.00 6.42 8.49
CA LEU A 120 -3.20 5.46 9.58
C LEU A 120 -3.09 4.01 9.10
N VAL A 121 -3.64 3.68 7.94
CA VAL A 121 -3.50 2.36 7.31
C VAL A 121 -2.04 2.09 6.95
N LEU A 122 -1.29 3.10 6.50
CA LEU A 122 0.16 2.98 6.28
C LEU A 122 0.89 2.67 7.59
N CYS A 123 0.57 3.34 8.69
CA CYS A 123 1.12 3.03 10.00
C CYS A 123 0.82 1.58 10.42
N TRP A 124 -0.41 1.11 10.23
CA TRP A 124 -0.79 -0.28 10.52
C TRP A 124 0.02 -1.29 9.70
N THR A 125 0.06 -1.09 8.39
CA THR A 125 0.77 -2.00 7.47
C THR A 125 2.27 -2.01 7.75
N PHE A 126 2.89 -0.84 7.96
CA PHE A 126 4.29 -0.73 8.34
C PHE A 126 4.61 -1.44 9.66
N ASN A 127 3.81 -1.23 10.72
CA ASN A 127 4.03 -1.90 12.00
C ASN A 127 3.85 -3.40 11.89
N SER A 128 2.86 -3.86 11.12
CA SER A 128 2.64 -5.29 10.88
C SER A 128 3.86 -5.93 10.20
N TYR A 129 4.34 -5.34 9.10
CA TYR A 129 5.54 -5.82 8.42
C TYR A 129 6.80 -5.74 9.29
N ARG A 130 6.93 -4.68 10.11
CA ARG A 130 8.06 -4.49 11.02
C ARG A 130 8.09 -5.57 12.11
N LEU A 131 6.97 -5.82 12.80
CA LEU A 131 6.88 -6.85 13.83
C LEU A 131 7.23 -8.23 13.28
N TRP A 132 6.90 -8.49 12.01
CA TRP A 132 7.24 -9.74 11.35
C TRP A 132 8.70 -9.85 10.95
N ALA A 133 9.29 -8.79 10.39
CA ALA A 133 10.72 -8.77 10.04
C ALA A 133 11.63 -9.03 11.26
N PHE A 134 11.19 -8.61 12.45
CA PHE A 134 11.91 -8.89 13.70
C PHE A 134 11.57 -10.24 14.33
N ALA A 135 10.37 -10.78 14.11
CA ALA A 135 9.99 -12.11 14.59
C ALA A 135 10.76 -13.24 13.90
N GLU A 136 11.05 -13.12 12.60
CA GLU A 136 11.82 -14.11 11.82
C GLU A 136 13.27 -14.23 12.32
N LYS A 137 13.86 -13.12 12.80
CA LYS A 137 15.27 -13.05 13.24
C LYS A 137 15.56 -13.86 14.52
N ARG A 138 14.54 -14.34 15.24
CA ARG A 138 14.67 -15.12 16.48
C ARG A 138 14.79 -16.64 16.26
N ARG A 139 14.71 -17.15 15.03
CA ARG A 139 14.77 -18.60 14.71
C ARG A 139 16.10 -19.06 14.10
N ARG A 140 17.24 -18.61 14.64
CA ARG A 140 18.50 -19.38 14.53
C ARG A 140 18.86 -19.90 15.92
N PRO A 141 18.63 -21.18 16.24
CA PRO A 141 19.29 -21.81 17.37
C PRO A 141 20.80 -21.72 17.14
N ALA A 142 21.53 -21.22 18.12
CA ALA A 142 22.98 -21.40 18.17
C ALA A 142 23.25 -22.91 18.20
N ALA A 143 24.01 -23.39 17.21
CA ALA A 143 24.64 -24.70 17.23
C ALA A 143 26.03 -24.54 17.87
#